data_AF-A0A226QQN0-F1
#
_entry.id   AF-A0A226QQN0-F1
#
_cell.length_a   1.000
_cell.length_b   1.000
_cell.length_c   1.000
_cell.angle_alpha   90.00
_cell.angle_beta   90.00
_cell.angle_gamma   90.00
#
_symmetry.space_group_name_H-M   'P 1'
#
loop_
_entity.id
_entity.type
_entity.pdbx_description
1 polymer ?
#
loop_
_entity_poly.entity_id
_entity_poly.type
_entity_poly.pdbx_seq_one_letter_code
_entity_poly.pdbx_strand_id
1 'polypeptide(L)'
;MKREKAKATYVFHRFIHGIFQYYHDKGMPLETAKARMFKEVYDTCLDFAKREEGIPDHLLVLTMQFVSKFLNHRGFVLSKKLKETNSNDEQAITRLRAALRDLKQVKDAIDHFIETYRGDTQNDQQ
;
A
#
# COMPACT_ATOMS: atom_id res chain seq x y z
N MET A 1 7.81 30.84 21.82
CA MET A 1 6.93 29.98 21.00
C MET A 1 7.05 28.53 21.47
N LYS A 2 5.99 27.93 22.01
CA LYS A 2 5.94 26.48 22.29
C LYS A 2 5.96 25.76 20.93
N ARG A 3 6.99 24.97 20.63
CA ARG A 3 6.98 24.10 19.43
C ARG A 3 5.84 23.08 19.62
N GLU A 4 4.75 23.24 18.90
CA GLU A 4 3.75 22.17 18.81
C GLU A 4 4.43 20.91 18.29
N LYS A 5 4.17 19.76 18.95
CA LYS A 5 4.68 18.47 18.46
C LYS A 5 4.11 18.28 17.05
N ALA A 6 4.99 18.10 16.07
CA ALA A 6 4.60 17.76 14.72
C ALA A 6 3.70 16.52 14.78
N LYS A 7 2.50 16.60 14.20
CA LYS A 7 1.60 15.45 14.10
C LYS A 7 2.35 14.32 13.40
N ALA A 8 2.19 13.07 13.85
CA ALA A 8 2.89 11.92 13.27
C ALA A 8 2.67 11.83 11.74
N THR A 9 1.47 12.16 11.28
CA THR A 9 1.12 12.27 9.86
C THR A 9 1.97 13.28 9.08
N TYR A 10 2.36 14.39 9.71
CA TYR A 10 3.22 15.41 9.11
C TYR A 10 4.66 14.93 8.97
N VAL A 11 5.18 14.22 9.96
CA VAL A 11 6.53 13.64 9.91
C VAL A 11 6.61 12.56 8.84
N PHE A 12 5.61 11.68 8.78
CA PHE A 12 5.52 10.64 7.75
C PHE A 12 5.40 11.22 6.33
N HIS A 13 4.61 12.29 6.16
CA HIS A 13 4.52 13.01 4.88
C HIS A 13 5.88 13.55 4.43
N ARG A 14 6.65 14.18 5.34
CA ARG A 14 8.00 14.67 5.02
C ARG A 14 8.97 13.54 4.67
N PHE A 15 8.89 12.41 5.37
CA PHE A 15 9.69 11.23 5.06
C PHE A 15 9.43 10.73 3.63
N ILE A 16 8.15 10.53 3.27
CA ILE A 16 7.75 10.13 1.91
C ILE A 16 8.24 11.16 0.88
N HIS A 17 8.01 12.45 1.13
CA HIS A 17 8.39 13.51 0.22
C HIS A 17 9.91 13.62 0.02
N GLY A 18 10.69 13.39 1.07
CA GLY A 18 12.16 13.38 1.00
C GLY A 18 12.69 12.30 0.05
N ILE A 19 12.12 11.09 0.10
CA ILE A 19 12.50 9.99 -0.82
C ILE A 19 12.15 10.37 -2.26
N PHE A 20 10.96 10.93 -2.49
CA PHE A 20 10.59 11.40 -3.82
C PHE A 20 11.54 12.46 -4.36
N GLN A 21 11.83 13.49 -3.58
CA GLN A 21 12.75 14.57 -3.97
C GLN A 21 14.13 14.01 -4.30
N TYR A 22 14.66 13.11 -3.48
CA TYR A 22 15.95 12.48 -3.74
C TYR A 22 16.04 11.82 -5.11
N TYR A 23 15.02 11.06 -5.53
CA TYR A 23 15.03 10.43 -6.86
C TYR A 23 14.77 11.43 -7.99
N HIS A 24 13.85 12.36 -7.79
CA HIS A 24 13.50 13.38 -8.77
C HIS A 24 14.70 14.30 -9.05
N ASP A 25 15.41 14.75 -8.01
CA ASP A 25 16.58 15.61 -8.10
C ASP A 25 17.77 14.90 -8.77
N LYS A 26 17.79 13.56 -8.77
CA LYS A 26 18.74 12.73 -9.54
C LYS A 26 18.35 12.57 -11.02
N GLY A 27 17.33 13.28 -11.50
CA GLY A 27 16.90 13.27 -12.89
C GLY A 27 15.98 12.10 -13.26
N MET A 28 15.40 11.41 -12.26
CA MET A 28 14.45 10.33 -12.54
C MET A 28 13.11 10.89 -13.04
N PRO A 29 12.48 10.29 -14.07
CA PRO A 29 11.15 10.70 -14.51
C PRO A 29 10.12 10.65 -13.38
N LEU A 30 9.19 11.61 -13.36
CA LEU A 30 8.22 11.82 -12.29
C LEU A 30 7.51 10.54 -11.81
N GLU A 31 6.95 9.78 -12.75
CA GLU A 31 6.20 8.55 -12.43
C GLU A 31 7.11 7.44 -11.89
N THR A 32 8.35 7.37 -12.38
CA THR A 32 9.35 6.42 -11.86
C THR A 32 9.82 6.82 -10.46
N ALA A 33 10.03 8.11 -10.20
CA ALA A 33 10.40 8.63 -8.89
C ALA A 33 9.29 8.37 -7.84
N LYS A 34 8.01 8.55 -8.22
CA LYS A 34 6.87 8.17 -7.38
C LYS A 34 6.83 6.67 -7.09
N ALA A 35 7.05 5.83 -8.10
CA ALA A 35 7.07 4.38 -7.91
C ALA A 35 8.20 3.95 -6.95
N ARG A 36 9.40 4.54 -7.10
CA ARG A 36 10.54 4.30 -6.19
C ARG A 36 10.26 4.79 -4.78
N MET A 37 9.65 5.97 -4.64
CA MET A 37 9.21 6.51 -3.36
C MET A 37 8.30 5.53 -2.62
N PHE A 38 7.23 5.04 -3.26
CA PHE A 38 6.35 4.07 -2.62
C PHE A 38 7.09 2.79 -2.24
N LYS A 39 7.88 2.23 -3.16
CA LYS A 39 8.66 1.01 -2.90
C LYS A 39 9.54 1.15 -1.66
N GLU A 40 10.35 2.20 -1.59
CA GLU A 40 11.31 2.40 -0.50
C GLU A 40 10.63 2.70 0.84
N VAL A 41 9.51 3.43 0.83
CA VAL A 41 8.67 3.63 2.02
C VAL A 41 8.13 2.29 2.53
N TYR A 42 7.60 1.44 1.64
CA TYR A 42 7.08 0.13 2.04
C TYR A 42 8.19 -0.80 2.55
N ASP A 43 9.33 -0.86 1.85
CA ASP A 43 10.48 -1.67 2.27
C ASP A 43 10.97 -1.22 3.67
N THR A 44 11.08 0.09 3.89
CA THR A 44 11.52 0.65 5.19
C THR A 44 10.51 0.33 6.30
N CYS A 45 9.22 0.52 6.05
CA CYS A 45 8.17 0.20 7.03
C CYS A 45 8.13 -1.30 7.34
N LEU A 46 8.35 -2.16 6.34
CA LEU A 46 8.38 -3.61 6.50
C LEU A 46 9.61 -4.04 7.30
N ASP A 47 10.78 -3.47 7.01
CA ASP A 47 12.01 -3.74 7.76
C ASP A 47 11.94 -3.23 9.20
N PHE A 48 11.28 -2.10 9.43
CA PHE A 48 10.96 -1.62 10.77
C PHE A 48 10.04 -2.61 11.51
N ALA A 49 8.93 -3.02 10.88
CA ALA A 49 7.99 -3.96 11.48
C ALA A 49 8.64 -5.32 11.82
N LYS A 50 9.54 -5.83 10.97
CA LYS A 50 10.27 -7.09 11.22
C LYS A 50 11.21 -7.04 12.43
N ARG A 51 11.69 -5.85 12.82
CA ARG A 51 12.67 -5.67 13.90
C ARG A 51 12.04 -5.22 15.21
N GLU A 52 10.77 -4.85 15.20
CA GLU A 52 10.07 -4.33 16.36
C GLU A 52 9.45 -5.47 17.17
N GLU A 53 10.17 -5.93 18.19
CA GLU A 53 9.77 -7.02 19.09
C GLU A 53 8.47 -6.72 19.87
N GLY A 54 8.09 -5.44 20.00
CA GLY A 54 6.89 -4.99 20.71
C GLY A 54 5.64 -4.80 19.85
N ILE A 55 5.74 -4.84 18.52
CA ILE A 55 4.60 -4.63 17.62
C ILE A 55 4.59 -5.64 16.44
N PRO A 56 4.77 -6.95 16.68
CA PRO A 56 5.26 -7.81 15.59
C PRO A 56 4.13 -8.20 14.63
N ASP A 57 2.93 -8.40 15.16
CA ASP A 57 1.91 -9.17 14.46
C ASP A 57 0.65 -8.35 14.13
N HIS A 58 0.20 -7.56 15.11
CA HIS A 58 -0.99 -6.73 14.93
C HIS A 58 -0.77 -5.57 13.95
N LEU A 59 0.43 -4.99 13.87
CA LEU A 59 0.73 -3.93 12.91
C LEU A 59 0.75 -4.45 11.48
N LEU A 60 1.26 -5.66 11.26
CA LEU A 60 1.21 -6.31 9.95
C LEU A 60 -0.25 -6.56 9.54
N VAL A 61 -1.07 -7.10 10.43
CA VAL A 61 -2.51 -7.31 10.18
C VAL A 61 -3.23 -5.98 9.93
N LEU A 62 -2.99 -4.95 10.74
CA LEU A 62 -3.59 -3.61 10.57
C LEU A 62 -3.19 -2.96 9.24
N THR A 63 -1.92 -3.11 8.86
CA THR A 63 -1.41 -2.66 7.56
C THR A 63 -2.13 -3.38 6.43
N MET A 64 -2.25 -4.71 6.51
CA MET A 64 -2.96 -5.51 5.51
C MET A 64 -4.45 -5.19 5.45
N GLN A 65 -5.11 -4.93 6.59
CA GLN A 65 -6.50 -4.47 6.62
C GLN A 65 -6.67 -3.11 5.95
N PHE A 66 -5.73 -2.17 6.16
CA PHE A 66 -5.75 -0.88 5.50
C PHE A 66 -5.53 -1.02 3.98
N VAL A 67 -4.56 -1.84 3.56
CA VAL A 67 -4.31 -2.12 2.14
C VAL A 67 -5.53 -2.80 1.50
N SER A 68 -6.17 -3.77 2.16
CA SER A 68 -7.40 -4.42 1.67
C SER A 68 -8.53 -3.41 1.44
N LYS A 69 -8.75 -2.46 2.37
CA LYS A 69 -9.72 -1.36 2.20
C LYS A 69 -9.37 -0.47 1.02
N PHE A 70 -8.11 -0.11 0.84
CA PHE A 70 -7.66 0.71 -0.27
C PHE A 70 -7.84 0.01 -1.63
N LEU A 71 -7.47 -1.27 -1.72
CA LEU A 71 -7.66 -2.08 -2.92
C LEU A 71 -9.14 -2.21 -3.26
N ASN A 72 -10.02 -2.41 -2.27
CA ASN A 72 -11.47 -2.39 -2.45
C ASN A 72 -11.96 -1.08 -3.07
N HIS A 73 -11.54 0.05 -2.52
CA HIS A 73 -11.89 1.36 -3.06
C HIS A 73 -11.40 1.53 -4.50
N ARG A 74 -10.16 1.12 -4.78
CA ARG A 74 -9.59 1.19 -6.14
C ARG A 74 -10.34 0.28 -7.11
N GLY A 75 -10.74 -0.93 -6.70
CA GLY A 75 -11.56 -1.84 -7.48
C GLY A 75 -12.94 -1.26 -7.80
N PHE A 76 -13.57 -0.57 -6.83
CA PHE A 76 -14.82 0.16 -7.05
C PHE A 76 -14.66 1.26 -8.11
N VAL A 77 -13.61 2.09 -8.01
CA VAL A 77 -13.32 3.16 -8.98
C VAL A 77 -13.08 2.60 -10.39
N LEU A 78 -12.30 1.52 -10.51
CA LEU A 78 -12.04 0.87 -11.80
C LEU A 78 -13.31 0.24 -12.39
N SER A 79 -14.15 -0.36 -11.56
CA SER A 79 -15.43 -0.94 -11.99
C SER A 79 -16.40 0.13 -12.49
N LYS A 80 -16.45 1.29 -11.82
CA LYS A 80 -17.21 2.44 -12.28
C LYS A 80 -16.70 2.94 -13.64
N LYS A 81 -15.38 3.11 -13.77
CA LYS A 81 -14.75 3.52 -15.03
C LYS A 81 -15.03 2.53 -16.17
N LEU A 82 -15.04 1.23 -15.89
CA LEU A 82 -15.39 0.20 -16.88
C LEU A 82 -16.84 0.34 -17.38
N LYS A 83 -17.79 0.65 -16.48
CA LYS A 83 -19.19 0.89 -16.85
C LYS A 83 -19.39 2.18 -17.66
N GLU A 84 -18.55 3.17 -17.42
CA GLU A 84 -18.58 4.47 -18.11
C GLU A 84 -17.78 4.46 -19.43
N THR A 85 -17.00 3.41 -19.69
CA THR A 85 -16.20 3.30 -20.93
C THR A 85 -17.13 2.95 -22.10
N ASN A 86 -16.97 3.65 -23.21
CA ASN A 86 -17.74 3.39 -24.43
C ASN A 86 -17.50 1.95 -24.91
N SER A 87 -18.58 1.22 -25.21
CA SER A 87 -18.55 -0.18 -25.64
C SER A 87 -17.66 -0.44 -26.86
N ASN A 88 -17.39 0.59 -27.66
CA ASN A 88 -16.56 0.51 -28.87
C ASN A 88 -15.05 0.67 -28.61
N ASP A 89 -14.63 1.03 -27.39
CA ASP A 89 -13.20 1.09 -27.01
C ASP A 89 -12.77 -0.24 -26.36
N GLU A 90 -12.68 -1.28 -27.20
CA GLU A 90 -12.32 -2.63 -26.76
C GLU A 90 -10.95 -2.68 -26.07
N GLN A 91 -10.01 -1.82 -26.47
CA GLN A 91 -8.68 -1.79 -25.89
C GLN A 91 -8.71 -1.23 -24.46
N ALA A 92 -9.45 -0.14 -24.22
CA ALA A 92 -9.63 0.39 -22.87
C ALA A 92 -10.39 -0.60 -21.96
N ILE A 93 -11.45 -1.23 -22.48
CA ILE A 93 -12.21 -2.25 -21.76
C ILE A 93 -11.30 -3.43 -21.35
N THR A 94 -10.47 -3.91 -22.27
CA THR A 94 -9.54 -5.01 -22.02
C THR A 94 -8.52 -4.65 -20.95
N ARG A 95 -7.93 -3.45 -21.03
CA ARG A 95 -6.97 -2.96 -20.02
C ARG A 95 -7.60 -2.81 -18.63
N LEU A 96 -8.83 -2.28 -18.55
CA LEU A 96 -9.55 -2.13 -17.29
C LEU A 96 -9.92 -3.49 -16.68
N ARG A 97 -10.33 -4.46 -17.49
CA ARG A 97 -10.59 -5.84 -17.04
C ARG A 97 -9.32 -6.53 -16.54
N ALA A 98 -8.19 -6.36 -17.23
CA ALA A 98 -6.90 -6.88 -16.77
C ALA A 98 -6.53 -6.27 -15.41
N ALA A 99 -6.58 -4.94 -15.27
CA ALA A 99 -6.29 -4.26 -14.02
C ALA A 99 -7.21 -4.69 -12.86
N LEU A 100 -8.52 -4.92 -13.13
CA LEU A 100 -9.46 -5.45 -12.13
C LEU A 100 -9.11 -6.87 -11.70
N ARG A 101 -8.65 -7.72 -12.64
CA ARG A 101 -8.23 -9.09 -12.35
C ARG A 101 -6.97 -9.11 -11.48
N ASP A 102 -5.96 -8.32 -11.83
CA ASP A 102 -4.71 -8.23 -11.08
C ASP A 102 -4.97 -7.70 -9.67
N LEU A 103 -5.81 -6.66 -9.56
CA LEU A 103 -6.20 -6.11 -8.26
C LEU A 103 -6.94 -7.14 -7.41
N LYS A 104 -7.86 -7.91 -8.00
CA LYS A 104 -8.59 -8.97 -7.30
C LYS A 104 -7.63 -10.02 -6.75
N GLN A 105 -6.68 -10.48 -7.54
CA GLN A 105 -5.70 -11.49 -7.11
C GLN A 105 -4.91 -11.03 -5.88
N VAL A 106 -4.40 -9.79 -5.89
CA VAL A 106 -3.66 -9.23 -4.75
C VAL A 106 -4.57 -9.09 -3.53
N LYS A 107 -5.81 -8.63 -3.72
CA LYS A 107 -6.77 -8.46 -2.64
C LYS A 107 -7.14 -9.80 -1.99
N ASP A 108 -7.47 -10.81 -2.80
CA ASP A 108 -7.85 -12.14 -2.33
C ASP A 108 -6.69 -12.77 -1.52
N ALA A 109 -5.43 -12.56 -1.94
CA ALA A 109 -4.26 -13.00 -1.19
C ALA A 109 -4.10 -12.28 0.16
N ILE A 110 -4.36 -10.98 0.21
CA ILE A 110 -4.32 -10.18 1.45
C ILE A 110 -5.43 -10.59 2.41
N ASP A 111 -6.66 -10.78 1.91
CA ASP A 111 -7.77 -11.23 2.74
C ASP A 111 -7.49 -12.62 3.31
N HIS A 112 -6.99 -13.55 2.48
CA HIS A 112 -6.60 -14.88 2.93
C HIS A 112 -5.53 -14.82 4.02
N PHE A 113 -4.52 -13.96 3.87
CA PHE A 113 -3.54 -13.72 4.92
C PHE A 113 -4.21 -13.23 6.21
N ILE A 114 -5.07 -12.20 6.14
CA ILE A 114 -5.76 -11.65 7.33
C ILE A 114 -6.61 -12.73 8.04
N GLU A 115 -7.33 -13.57 7.27
CA GLU A 115 -8.20 -14.61 7.80
C GLU A 115 -7.43 -15.77 8.45
N THR A 116 -6.31 -16.15 7.86
CA THR A 116 -5.51 -17.32 8.28
C THR A 116 -4.43 -16.98 9.29
N TYR A 117 -4.09 -15.70 9.43
CA TYR A 117 -3.09 -15.27 10.38
C TYR A 117 -3.51 -15.58 11.82
N ARG A 118 -2.58 -16.16 12.60
CA ARG A 118 -2.78 -16.55 14.00
C ARG A 118 -1.73 -15.94 14.94
N GLY A 119 -0.84 -15.10 14.41
CA GLY A 119 0.33 -14.59 15.12
C GLY A 119 1.29 -15.69 15.58
N ASP A 120 2.34 -15.30 16.29
CA ASP A 120 3.27 -16.22 16.93
C ASP A 120 2.69 -16.70 18.28
N THR A 121 1.70 -17.60 18.21
CA THR A 121 1.11 -18.27 19.39
C THR A 121 1.95 -19.45 19.88
N GLN A 122 3.14 -19.69 19.32
CA GLN A 122 3.95 -20.86 19.65
C GLN A 122 4.87 -20.70 20.87
N ASN A 123 5.02 -19.50 21.44
CA ASN A 123 5.90 -19.26 22.59
C ASN A 123 5.19 -19.14 23.96
N ASP A 124 3.87 -19.25 24.03
CA ASP A 124 3.11 -19.17 25.29
C ASP A 124 2.94 -20.53 26.02
N GLN A 125 3.72 -21.55 25.64
CA GLN A 125 3.69 -22.89 26.25
C GLN A 125 5.05 -23.43 26.74
N GLN A 126 5.93 -22.56 27.26
CA GLN A 126 7.10 -23.01 28.06
C GLN A 126 7.22 -22.27 29.38
#